data_AF-A0A0F9GXQ8-F1
#
_entry.id   AF-A0A0F9GXQ8-F1
#
_cell.length_a   1.000
_cell.length_b   1.000
_cell.length_c   1.000
_cell.angle_alpha   90.00
_cell.angle_beta   90.00
_cell.angle_gamma   90.00
#
_symmetry.space_group_name_H-M   'P 1'
#
loop_
_entity.id
_entity.type
_entity.pdbx_description
1 polymer ?
#
loop_
_entity_poly.entity_id
_entity_poly.type
_entity_poly.pdbx_seq_one_letter_code
_entity_poly.pdbx_strand_id
1 'polypeptide(L)'
;SGYIHPIIPYKTACAKCISSIAIDIPDERGEPCVASLPSTMAILASVQIQEMLKYLLKFGEMIEYLMYDMITGRFLNYETKRDENCPICGIKSQDNKKLMKPKISRGEIDDLIDKLKE
;
A
#
# COMPACT_ATOMS: atom_id res chain seq x y z
N SER A 1 4.26 4.14 16.34
CA SER A 1 4.69 4.59 15.01
C SER A 1 4.26 3.58 13.97
N GLY A 2 4.17 3.97 12.70
CA GLY A 2 3.77 3.05 11.62
C GLY A 2 3.99 3.66 10.24
N TYR A 3 3.65 2.94 9.18
CA TYR A 3 3.87 3.40 7.81
C TYR A 3 2.72 3.02 6.87
N ILE A 4 2.60 3.78 5.78
CA ILE A 4 1.68 3.54 4.68
C ILE A 4 2.51 3.43 3.40
N HIS A 5 2.24 2.38 2.62
CA HIS A 5 2.88 2.15 1.34
C HIS A 5 1.82 1.74 0.30
N PRO A 6 1.33 2.69 -0.53
CA PRO A 6 0.42 2.38 -1.62
C PRO A 6 1.12 1.55 -2.71
N ILE A 7 0.64 0.34 -2.94
CA ILE A 7 1.20 -0.58 -3.95
C ILE A 7 0.31 -0.57 -5.19
N ILE A 8 0.82 0.01 -6.29
CA ILE A 8 0.28 -0.18 -7.62
C ILE A 8 1.16 -1.21 -8.32
N PRO A 9 0.65 -2.43 -8.59
CA PRO A 9 1.41 -3.48 -9.22
C PRO A 9 2.15 -2.99 -10.46
N TYR A 10 3.44 -3.33 -10.54
CA TYR A 10 4.34 -3.00 -11.66
C TYR A 10 4.65 -1.52 -11.88
N LYS A 11 4.03 -0.59 -11.15
CA LYS A 11 4.30 0.85 -11.20
C LYS A 11 5.13 1.31 -9.99
N THR A 12 4.70 0.96 -8.78
CA THR A 12 5.44 1.26 -7.54
C THR A 12 6.21 0.02 -7.06
N ALA A 13 7.09 0.20 -6.07
CA ALA A 13 7.72 -0.92 -5.38
C ALA A 13 6.65 -1.83 -4.75
N CYS A 14 6.87 -3.14 -4.74
CA CYS A 14 6.00 -4.04 -3.98
C CYS A 14 6.56 -4.27 -2.58
N ALA A 15 5.78 -4.90 -1.69
CA ALA A 15 6.24 -5.27 -0.36
C ALA A 15 7.57 -6.08 -0.38
N LYS A 16 7.76 -6.94 -1.39
CA LYS A 16 9.02 -7.71 -1.53
C LYS A 16 10.22 -6.84 -1.93
N CYS A 17 10.01 -5.83 -2.80
CA CYS A 17 11.05 -4.86 -3.17
C CYS A 17 11.53 -4.06 -1.96
N ILE A 18 10.61 -3.73 -1.04
CA ILE A 18 10.96 -3.01 0.18
C ILE A 18 11.65 -3.94 1.16
N SER A 19 11.20 -5.19 1.31
CA SER A 19 11.86 -6.15 2.22
C SER A 19 13.31 -6.48 1.87
N SER A 20 13.72 -6.27 0.61
CA SER A 20 15.13 -6.41 0.17
C SER A 20 15.98 -5.18 0.48
N ILE A 21 15.35 -4.04 0.72
CA ILE A 21 16.01 -2.85 1.26
C ILE A 21 15.92 -3.05 2.77
N ALA A 22 17.04 -3.30 3.44
CA ALA A 22 17.07 -3.46 4.89
C ALA A 22 16.66 -2.14 5.56
N ILE A 23 15.36 -1.91 5.68
CA ILE A 23 14.81 -1.02 6.68
C ILE A 23 14.93 -1.84 7.96
N ASP A 24 15.66 -1.31 8.93
CA ASP A 24 15.87 -1.91 10.25
C ASP A 24 14.53 -1.89 11.00
N ILE A 25 13.61 -2.73 10.55
CA ILE A 25 12.31 -2.95 11.18
C ILE A 25 12.62 -3.96 12.29
N PRO A 26 12.53 -3.58 13.57
CA PRO A 26 12.87 -4.49 14.66
C PRO A 26 12.04 -5.77 14.52
N ASP A 27 12.75 -6.90 14.51
CA ASP A 27 12.21 -8.26 14.34
C ASP A 27 11.34 -8.69 15.54
N GLU A 28 11.38 -7.91 16.62
CA GLU A 28 10.68 -8.21 17.86
C GLU A 28 9.23 -7.70 17.83
N ARG A 29 8.38 -8.39 17.07
CA ARG A 29 6.96 -8.55 17.42
C ARG A 29 6.78 -9.67 18.48
N GLY A 30 7.75 -9.80 19.38
CA GLY A 30 7.89 -10.89 20.34
C GLY A 30 7.33 -10.61 21.74
N GLU A 31 6.98 -9.36 22.06
CA GLU A 31 6.34 -9.03 23.33
C GLU A 31 4.81 -9.10 23.21
N PRO A 32 4.09 -9.69 24.20
CA PRO A 32 2.64 -9.79 24.19
C PRO A 32 2.03 -8.43 24.56
N CYS A 33 2.19 -7.47 23.66
CA CYS A 33 1.49 -6.19 23.48
C CYS A 33 2.45 -5.27 22.74
N VAL A 34 2.53 -5.39 21.41
CA VAL A 34 2.94 -4.25 20.59
C VAL A 34 1.94 -3.14 20.91
N ALA A 35 2.33 -2.16 21.73
CA ALA A 35 1.44 -1.13 22.25
C ALA A 35 0.86 -0.30 21.10
N SER A 36 -0.33 -0.71 20.65
CA SER A 36 -1.10 -0.07 19.61
C SER A 36 -1.97 0.99 20.27
N LEU A 37 -1.56 2.26 20.25
CA LEU A 37 -2.43 3.34 20.69
C LEU A 37 -3.53 3.56 19.63
N PRO A 38 -4.82 3.63 20.01
CA PRO A 38 -5.91 3.92 19.08
C PRO A 38 -5.67 5.19 18.24
N SER A 39 -4.98 6.18 18.79
CA SER A 39 -4.58 7.40 18.09
C SER A 39 -3.67 7.12 16.89
N THR A 40 -2.67 6.24 17.05
CA THR A 40 -1.78 5.87 15.93
C THR A 40 -2.53 5.14 14.83
N MET A 41 -3.46 4.25 15.20
CA MET A 41 -4.28 3.53 14.23
C MET A 41 -5.22 4.49 13.48
N ALA A 42 -5.85 5.44 14.17
CA ALA A 42 -6.72 6.44 13.56
C ALA A 42 -5.98 7.34 12.55
N ILE A 43 -4.77 7.80 12.89
CA ILE A 43 -3.95 8.61 11.99
C ILE A 43 -3.57 7.81 10.74
N LEU A 44 -3.06 6.59 10.90
CA LEU A 44 -2.65 5.76 9.76
C LEU A 44 -3.84 5.41 8.86
N ALA A 45 -5.00 5.07 9.43
CA ALA A 45 -6.23 4.80 8.69
C ALA A 45 -6.71 6.03 7.90
N SER A 46 -6.64 7.22 8.50
CA SER A 46 -7.03 8.46 7.83
C SER A 46 -6.15 8.74 6.61
N VAL A 47 -4.83 8.53 6.74
CA VAL A 47 -3.90 8.67 5.60
C VAL A 47 -4.19 7.61 4.53
N GLN A 48 -4.44 6.36 4.90
CA GLN A 48 -4.78 5.30 3.94
C GLN A 48 -6.03 5.64 3.12
N ILE A 49 -7.08 6.14 3.77
CA ILE A 49 -8.32 6.57 3.10
C ILE A 49 -8.01 7.75 2.16
N GLN A 50 -7.18 8.70 2.59
CA GLN A 50 -6.80 9.84 1.75
C GLN A 50 -6.07 9.39 0.48
N GLU A 51 -5.13 8.45 0.55
CA GLU A 51 -4.47 7.88 -0.63
C GLU A 51 -5.45 7.14 -1.55
N MET A 52 -6.37 6.37 -0.96
CA MET A 52 -7.43 5.69 -1.71
C MET A 52 -8.31 6.69 -2.47
N LEU A 53 -8.72 7.79 -1.84
CA LEU A 53 -9.53 8.83 -2.47
C LEU A 53 -8.76 9.53 -3.59
N LYS A 54 -7.49 9.90 -3.35
CA LYS A 54 -6.62 10.48 -4.40
C LYS A 54 -6.53 9.56 -5.62
N TYR A 55 -6.37 8.26 -5.40
CA TYR A 55 -6.32 7.27 -6.47
C TYR A 55 -7.65 7.17 -7.24
N LEU A 56 -8.77 7.03 -6.54
CA LEU A 56 -10.08 6.83 -7.16
C LEU A 56 -10.60 8.07 -7.91
N LEU A 57 -10.45 9.24 -7.30
CA LEU A 57 -10.95 10.51 -7.82
C LEU A 57 -9.91 11.24 -8.69
N LYS A 58 -8.70 10.69 -8.83
CA LYS A 58 -7.61 11.20 -9.69
C LYS A 58 -7.23 12.65 -9.40
N PHE A 59 -7.07 13.00 -8.12
CA PHE A 59 -6.61 14.32 -7.69
C PHE A 59 -5.38 14.22 -6.77
N GLY A 60 -4.61 15.30 -6.72
CA GLY A 60 -3.39 15.38 -5.92
C GLY A 60 -2.31 14.40 -6.38
N GLU A 61 -1.26 14.29 -5.57
CA GLU A 61 -0.15 13.36 -5.78
C GLU A 61 -0.18 12.28 -4.70
N MET A 62 -0.01 11.01 -5.08
CA MET A 62 0.05 9.92 -4.10
C MET A 62 1.41 9.83 -3.43
N ILE A 63 1.41 9.42 -2.17
CA ILE A 63 2.65 9.10 -1.46
C ILE A 63 3.20 7.75 -1.95
N GLU A 64 4.52 7.61 -1.96
CA GLU A 64 5.15 6.32 -2.23
C GLU A 64 5.34 5.51 -0.95
N TYR A 65 5.96 6.10 0.06
CA TYR A 65 6.09 5.51 1.38
C TYR A 65 6.14 6.61 2.43
N LEU A 66 5.20 6.55 3.38
CA LEU A 66 5.12 7.51 4.47
C LEU A 66 5.25 6.79 5.79
N MET A 67 6.20 7.22 6.62
CA MET A 67 6.35 6.80 8.00
C MET A 67 5.84 7.89 8.94
N TYR A 68 5.00 7.50 9.88
CA TYR A 68 4.59 8.35 11.00
C TYR A 68 5.32 7.90 12.26
N ASP A 69 6.21 8.77 12.75
CA ASP A 69 6.86 8.59 14.04
C ASP A 69 6.03 9.28 15.13
N MET A 70 5.41 8.48 15.99
CA MET A 70 4.58 8.95 17.10
C MET A 70 5.42 9.61 18.20
N ILE A 71 6.67 9.18 18.41
CA ILE A 71 7.51 9.69 19.51
C ILE A 71 7.90 11.13 19.23
N THR A 72 8.33 11.41 18.00
CA THR A 72 8.69 12.77 17.57
C THR A 72 7.53 13.55 16.96
N GLY A 73 6.39 12.89 16.68
CA GLY A 73 5.22 13.49 16.03
C GLY A 73 5.44 13.86 14.56
N ARG A 74 6.41 13.23 13.88
CA ARG A 74 6.84 13.61 12.52
C ARG A 74 6.36 12.65 11.45
N PHE A 75 6.12 13.22 10.27
CA PHE A 75 5.87 12.49 9.04
C PHE A 75 7.13 12.49 8.19
N LEU A 76 7.60 11.30 7.81
CA LEU A 76 8.78 11.09 6.98
C LEU A 76 8.34 10.47 5.67
N ASN A 77 8.53 11.19 4.57
CA ASN A 77 8.24 10.70 3.22
C ASN A 77 9.51 10.11 2.61
N TYR A 78 9.35 8.97 1.96
CA TYR A 78 10.41 8.28 1.25
C TYR A 78 9.95 7.91 -0.16
N GLU A 79 10.86 8.02 -1.11
CA GLU A 79 10.68 7.50 -2.46
C GLU A 79 11.10 6.03 -2.50
N THR A 80 10.32 5.21 -3.18
CA THR A 80 10.54 3.77 -3.30
C THR A 80 10.80 3.38 -4.73
N LYS A 81 11.98 2.82 -4.99
CA LYS A 81 12.32 2.31 -6.32
C LYS A 81 11.97 0.84 -6.41
N ARG A 82 11.27 0.49 -7.49
CA ARG A 82 10.97 -0.91 -7.81
C ARG A 82 12.24 -1.62 -8.26
N ASP A 83 12.52 -2.77 -7.67
CA ASP A 83 13.59 -3.67 -8.09
C ASP A 83 13.21 -4.43 -9.38
N GLU A 84 14.03 -4.28 -10.42
CA GLU A 84 13.87 -4.95 -11.72
C GLU A 84 14.03 -6.47 -11.63
N ASN A 85 14.80 -6.94 -10.66
CA ASN A 85 15.08 -8.35 -10.41
C ASN A 85 14.12 -8.98 -9.38
N CYS A 86 13.11 -8.23 -8.91
CA CYS A 86 12.14 -8.74 -7.96
C CYS A 86 11.41 -9.97 -8.54
N PRO A 87 11.35 -11.10 -7.82
CA PRO A 87 10.68 -12.31 -8.32
C PRO A 87 9.16 -12.13 -8.50
N ILE A 88 8.56 -11.12 -7.85
CA ILE A 88 7.12 -10.87 -7.89
C ILE A 88 6.75 -9.81 -8.94
N CYS A 89 7.37 -8.62 -8.89
CA CYS A 89 6.97 -7.48 -9.74
C CYS A 89 8.08 -6.96 -10.67
N GLY A 90 9.20 -7.69 -10.76
CA GLY A 90 10.32 -7.41 -11.65
C GLY A 90 9.96 -7.60 -13.12
N ILE A 91 10.91 -7.29 -14.01
CA ILE A 91 10.68 -7.23 -15.47
C ILE A 91 10.26 -8.61 -16.01
N LYS A 92 10.92 -9.69 -15.57
CA LYS A 92 10.59 -11.06 -15.98
C LYS A 92 9.17 -11.48 -15.59
N SER A 93 8.63 -10.92 -14.51
CA SER A 93 7.26 -11.20 -14.05
C SER A 93 6.21 -10.41 -14.84
N GLN A 94 6.61 -9.33 -15.53
CA GLN A 94 5.69 -8.56 -16.38
C GLN A 94 5.28 -9.28 -17.65
N ASP A 95 6.10 -10.17 -18.20
CA ASP A 95 5.73 -10.91 -19.41
C ASP A 95 4.50 -11.82 -19.18
N ASN A 96 4.25 -12.19 -17.92
CA ASN A 96 3.03 -12.89 -17.47
C ASN A 96 1.81 -11.97 -17.25
N LYS A 97 1.90 -10.64 -17.49
CA LYS A 97 0.79 -9.66 -17.34
C LYS A 97 -0.49 -10.06 -18.07
N LYS A 98 -0.40 -10.84 -19.14
CA LYS A 98 -1.54 -11.25 -19.95
C LYS A 98 -2.56 -12.12 -19.19
N LEU A 99 -2.20 -12.65 -18.01
CA LEU A 99 -2.99 -13.65 -17.29
C LEU A 99 -3.81 -13.11 -16.11
N MET A 100 -3.52 -11.91 -15.59
CA MET A 100 -4.33 -11.29 -14.52
C MET A 100 -5.35 -10.31 -15.09
N LYS A 101 -6.31 -10.84 -15.85
CA LYS A 101 -7.56 -10.09 -16.07
C LYS A 101 -8.34 -10.12 -14.76
N PRO A 102 -8.95 -9.00 -14.32
CA PRO A 102 -9.83 -9.05 -13.17
C PRO A 102 -10.91 -10.10 -13.43
N LYS A 103 -11.18 -10.96 -12.44
CA LYS A 103 -12.20 -12.02 -12.56
C LYS A 103 -13.60 -11.47 -12.77
N ILE A 104 -13.79 -10.19 -12.47
CA ILE A 104 -15.05 -9.46 -12.55
C ILE A 104 -14.85 -8.30 -13.53
N SER A 105 -15.71 -8.27 -14.54
CA SER A 105 -15.81 -7.20 -15.52
C SER A 105 -16.54 -5.98 -14.92
N ARG A 106 -16.36 -4.80 -15.52
CA ARG A 106 -17.07 -3.59 -15.07
C ARG A 106 -18.60 -3.76 -15.08
N GLY A 107 -19.16 -4.44 -16.09
CA GLY A 107 -20.60 -4.68 -16.16
C GLY A 107 -21.13 -5.52 -15.00
N GLU A 108 -20.38 -6.53 -14.55
CA GLU A 108 -20.77 -7.34 -13.39
C GLU A 108 -20.72 -6.55 -12.08
N ILE A 109 -19.86 -5.52 -11.99
CA ILE A 109 -19.82 -4.61 -10.83
C ILE A 109 -21.06 -3.70 -10.84
N ASP A 110 -21.42 -3.16 -12.00
CA ASP A 110 -22.59 -2.30 -12.15
C ASP A 110 -23.88 -3.06 -11.81
N ASP A 111 -24.01 -4.32 -12.28
CA ASP A 111 -25.12 -5.21 -11.93
C ASP A 111 -25.20 -5.50 -10.42
N LEU A 112 -24.06 -5.65 -9.74
CA LEU A 112 -24.01 -5.84 -8.29
C LEU A 112 -24.41 -4.58 -7.53
N ILE A 113 -23.99 -3.40 -8.01
CA ILE A 113 -24.35 -2.11 -7.43
C ILE A 113 -25.85 -1.88 -7.56
N ASP A 114 -26.45 -2.21 -8.70
CA ASP A 114 -27.89 -2.03 -8.90
C ASP A 114 -28.71 -3.01 -8.06
N LYS A 115 -28.26 -4.25 -7.88
CA LYS A 115 -28.86 -5.21 -6.93
C LYS A 115 -28.79 -4.78 -5.46
N LEU A 116 -27.83 -3.93 -5.08
CA LEU A 116 -27.69 -3.42 -3.72
C LEU A 116 -28.52 -2.14 -3.48
N LYS A 117 -29.09 -1.56 -4.54
CA LYS A 117 -29.98 -0.38 -4.45
C LYS A 117 -31.45 -0.76 -4.31
N GLU A 118 -31.83 -2.01 -4.60
CA GLU A 118 -33.15 -2.60 -4.30
C GLU A 118 -33.24 -3.07 -2.84
#